data_AF-E2NIA4-F1
#
_entry.id   AF-E2NIA4-F1
#
_cell.length_a   1.000
_cell.length_b   1.000
_cell.length_c   1.000
_cell.angle_alpha   90.00
_cell.angle_beta   90.00
_cell.angle_gamma   90.00
#
_symmetry.space_group_name_H-M   'P 1'
#
loop_
_entity.id
_entity.type
_entity.pdbx_description
1 polymer ?
#
loop_
_entity_poly.entity_id
_entity_poly.type
_entity_poly.pdbx_seq_one_letter_code
_entity_poly.pdbx_strand_id
1 'polypeptide(L)'
;MKHKTILLLASLFVVGIACKQFDREFSVNTNIDYCEAQALRTLAIVPSGSEGGIPNSIDGDDVNWHFTSPGSWTSGFWPGILWYLYENTKDNMWKVAAENYTQKI
;
A
#
# COMPACT_ATOMS: atom_id res chain seq x y z
N MET A 1 38.34 35.35 -18.77
CA MET A 1 37.68 35.67 -17.48
C MET A 1 36.15 35.51 -17.56
N LYS A 2 35.47 36.08 -18.57
CA LYS A 2 34.01 35.99 -18.76
C LYS A 2 33.44 34.55 -18.77
N HIS A 3 34.10 33.60 -19.43
CA HIS A 3 33.63 32.20 -19.48
C HIS A 3 33.71 31.47 -18.13
N LYS A 4 34.71 31.77 -17.30
CA LYS A 4 34.83 31.20 -15.95
C LYS A 4 33.74 31.74 -15.02
N THR A 5 33.39 33.02 -15.14
CA THR A 5 32.28 33.64 -14.41
C THR A 5 30.93 33.08 -14.84
N ILE A 6 30.71 32.85 -16.14
CA ILE A 6 29.48 32.23 -16.66
C ILE A 6 29.34 30.78 -16.17
N LEU A 7 30.44 30.01 -16.19
CA LEU A 7 30.45 28.63 -15.66
C LEU A 7 30.17 28.59 -14.15
N LEU A 8 30.73 29.53 -13.37
CA LEU A 8 30.47 29.61 -11.92
C LEU A 8 29.01 29.95 -11.59
N LEU A 9 28.42 30.88 -12.36
CA LEU A 9 27.01 31.26 -12.20
C LEU A 9 26.07 30.12 -12.62
N ALA A 10 26.40 29.41 -13.70
CA ALA A 10 25.66 28.22 -14.14
C ALA A 10 25.73 27.09 -13.09
N SER A 11 26.90 26.85 -12.48
CA SER A 11 27.04 25.85 -11.41
C SER A 11 26.27 26.22 -10.14
N LEU A 12 26.24 27.51 -9.75
CA LEU A 12 25.44 27.96 -8.61
C LEU A 12 23.93 27.78 -8.85
N PHE A 13 23.47 28.00 -10.09
CA PHE A 13 22.07 27.84 -10.47
C PHE A 13 21.62 26.37 -10.42
N VAL A 14 22.46 25.43 -10.88
CA VAL A 14 22.15 23.99 -10.82
C VAL A 14 22.06 23.47 -9.39
N VAL A 15 22.93 23.93 -8.48
CA VAL A 15 22.88 23.56 -7.06
C VAL A 15 21.62 24.11 -6.37
N GLY A 16 21.19 25.32 -6.73
CA GLY A 16 19.96 25.92 -6.19
C GLY A 16 18.66 25.19 -6.56
N ILE A 17 18.63 24.47 -7.69
CA ILE A 17 17.46 23.68 -8.10
C ILE A 17 17.46 22.30 -7.40
N ALA A 18 18.63 21.72 -7.17
CA ALA A 18 18.76 20.40 -6.53
C ALA A 18 18.38 20.39 -5.04
N CYS A 19 18.45 21.52 -4.34
CA CYS A 19 18.11 21.63 -2.92
C CYS A 19 16.63 21.95 -2.63
N LYS A 20 15.74 21.96 -3.63
CA LYS A 20 14.30 21.98 -3.33
C LYS A 20 13.87 20.61 -2.80
N GLN A 21 13.83 20.49 -1.47
CA GLN A 21 13.07 19.45 -0.79
C GLN A 21 11.62 19.59 -1.25
N PHE A 22 11.15 18.66 -2.07
CA PHE A 22 9.72 18.57 -2.38
C PHE A 22 9.05 18.10 -1.08
N ASP A 23 8.46 19.02 -0.33
CA ASP A 23 7.53 18.66 0.74
C ASP A 23 6.33 17.99 0.08
N ARG A 24 6.41 16.66 -0.09
CA ARG A 24 5.26 15.87 -0.54
C ARG A 24 4.23 15.92 0.57
N GLU A 25 3.20 16.72 0.37
CA GLU A 25 2.02 16.73 1.21
C GLU A 25 1.45 15.30 1.30
N PHE A 26 1.20 14.84 2.52
CA PHE A 26 0.58 13.53 2.74
C PHE A 26 -0.91 13.62 2.40
N SER A 27 -1.28 13.12 1.23
CA SER A 27 -2.67 13.01 0.81
C SER A 27 -3.29 11.72 1.35
N VAL A 28 -4.20 11.85 2.31
CA VAL A 28 -4.94 10.70 2.88
C VAL A 28 -5.65 9.91 1.79
N ASN A 29 -6.39 10.61 0.91
CA ASN A 29 -7.18 9.97 -0.15
C ASN A 29 -6.28 9.20 -1.13
N THR A 30 -5.16 9.78 -1.56
CA THR A 30 -4.23 9.10 -2.47
C THR A 30 -3.65 7.82 -1.85
N ASN A 31 -3.43 7.80 -0.54
CA ASN A 31 -2.96 6.60 0.15
C ASN A 31 -4.09 5.57 0.31
N ILE A 32 -5.34 5.99 0.53
CA ILE A 32 -6.50 5.09 0.54
C ILE A 32 -6.69 4.45 -0.83
N ASP A 33 -6.63 5.22 -1.92
CA ASP A 33 -6.74 4.71 -3.29
C ASP A 33 -5.65 3.66 -3.58
N TYR A 34 -4.42 3.92 -3.11
CA TYR A 34 -3.32 2.97 -3.19
C TYR A 34 -3.63 1.68 -2.41
N CYS A 35 -4.08 1.79 -1.16
CA CYS A 35 -4.45 0.65 -0.33
C CYS A 35 -5.58 -0.17 -0.95
N GLU A 36 -6.59 0.47 -1.53
CA GLU A 36 -7.68 -0.17 -2.24
C GLU A 36 -7.16 -0.99 -3.42
N ALA A 37 -6.32 -0.38 -4.26
CA ALA A 37 -5.72 -1.06 -5.39
C ALA A 37 -4.86 -2.27 -4.98
N GLN A 38 -4.13 -2.18 -3.86
CA GLN A 38 -3.36 -3.32 -3.34
C GLN A 38 -4.28 -4.41 -2.76
N ALA A 39 -5.32 -4.04 -2.04
CA ALA A 39 -6.26 -5.01 -1.49
C ALA A 39 -7.01 -5.76 -2.60
N LEU A 40 -7.38 -5.09 -3.70
CA LEU A 40 -7.95 -5.73 -4.88
C LEU A 40 -7.00 -6.77 -5.49
N ARG A 41 -5.72 -6.44 -5.62
CA ARG A 41 -4.69 -7.38 -6.12
C ARG A 41 -4.57 -8.58 -5.20
N THR A 42 -4.54 -8.37 -3.88
CA THR A 42 -4.51 -9.46 -2.91
C THR A 42 -5.74 -10.36 -3.04
N LEU A 43 -6.96 -9.79 -3.09
CA LEU A 43 -8.19 -10.59 -3.27
C LEU A 43 -8.21 -11.38 -4.57
N ALA A 44 -7.56 -10.90 -5.63
CA ALA A 44 -7.48 -11.60 -6.91
C ALA A 44 -6.53 -12.82 -6.88
N ILE A 45 -5.58 -12.87 -5.95
CA ILE A 45 -4.59 -13.96 -5.85
C ILE A 45 -4.82 -14.89 -4.66
N VAL A 46 -5.64 -14.52 -3.68
CA VAL A 46 -5.97 -15.44 -2.57
C VAL A 46 -6.73 -16.64 -3.13
N PRO A 47 -6.27 -17.89 -2.88
CA PRO A 47 -6.96 -19.08 -3.35
C PRO A 47 -8.40 -19.14 -2.84
N SER A 48 -9.34 -19.50 -3.71
CA SER A 48 -10.73 -19.73 -3.32
C SER A 48 -10.86 -21.10 -2.64
N GLY A 49 -11.48 -21.18 -1.45
CA GLY A 49 -11.80 -22.45 -0.77
C GLY A 49 -11.41 -22.50 0.71
N SER A 50 -11.58 -23.68 1.33
CA SER A 50 -11.22 -23.97 2.73
C SER A 50 -9.71 -23.99 3.00
N GLU A 51 -8.90 -24.05 1.95
CA GLU A 51 -7.44 -23.88 1.98
C GLU A 51 -7.01 -22.44 1.64
N GLY A 52 -7.97 -21.56 1.32
CA GLY A 52 -7.75 -20.14 1.04
C GLY A 52 -7.34 -19.41 2.31
N GLY A 53 -6.04 -19.46 2.61
CA GLY A 53 -5.48 -18.90 3.82
C GLY A 53 -5.61 -17.38 3.87
N ILE A 54 -5.39 -16.82 5.05
CA ILE A 54 -5.51 -15.39 5.33
C ILE A 54 -4.16 -14.73 5.01
N PRO A 55 -4.09 -13.71 4.13
CA PRO A 55 -2.83 -13.01 3.85
C PRO A 55 -2.12 -12.56 5.13
N ASN A 56 -0.83 -12.83 5.23
CA ASN A 56 -0.03 -12.50 6.42
C ASN A 56 1.21 -11.67 6.03
N SER A 57 2.14 -12.26 5.29
CA SER A 57 3.42 -11.62 4.96
C SER A 57 3.87 -11.93 3.54
N ILE A 58 4.77 -11.11 3.02
CA ILE A 58 5.55 -11.36 1.81
C ILE A 58 7.01 -11.18 2.23
N ASP A 59 7.88 -12.11 1.87
CA ASP A 59 9.30 -11.98 2.16
C ASP A 59 9.94 -10.87 1.31
N GLY A 60 11.04 -10.28 1.78
CA GLY A 60 11.58 -9.05 1.18
C GLY A 60 12.01 -9.16 -0.28
N ASP A 61 12.27 -10.37 -0.76
CA ASP A 61 12.66 -10.72 -2.12
C ASP A 61 11.59 -11.52 -2.89
N ASP A 62 10.39 -11.66 -2.34
CA ASP A 62 9.26 -12.35 -2.95
C ASP A 62 8.12 -11.37 -3.33
N VAL A 63 7.18 -11.87 -4.13
CA VAL A 63 5.93 -11.20 -4.50
C VAL A 63 4.71 -12.03 -4.11
N ASN A 64 4.91 -13.25 -3.61
CA ASN A 64 3.85 -14.17 -3.22
C ASN A 64 3.51 -14.05 -1.73
N TRP A 65 2.22 -14.19 -1.43
CA TRP A 65 1.75 -14.20 -0.04
C TRP A 65 2.10 -15.50 0.67
N HIS A 66 2.65 -15.35 1.88
CA HIS A 66 2.48 -16.31 2.94
C HIS A 66 1.11 -16.12 3.57
N PHE A 67 0.39 -17.23 3.69
CA PHE A 67 -0.93 -17.24 4.29
C PHE A 67 -0.89 -17.84 5.70
N THR A 68 -1.82 -17.42 6.54
CA THR A 68 -2.02 -17.94 7.89
C THR A 68 -3.38 -18.59 8.04
N SER A 69 -3.55 -19.32 9.15
CA SER A 69 -4.77 -20.01 9.51
C SER A 69 -5.61 -19.19 10.50
N PRO A 70 -6.92 -19.47 10.60
CA PRO A 70 -7.75 -19.02 11.72
C PRO A 70 -7.10 -19.29 13.08
N GLY A 71 -7.34 -18.41 14.07
CA GLY A 71 -6.70 -18.47 15.38
C GLY A 71 -5.22 -18.07 15.46
N SER A 72 -4.54 -17.81 14.33
CA SER A 72 -3.22 -17.16 14.35
C SER A 72 -3.33 -15.75 14.95
N TRP A 73 -2.29 -15.29 15.65
CA TRP A 73 -2.29 -13.95 16.26
C TRP A 73 -2.42 -12.82 15.22
N THR A 74 -2.12 -13.09 13.94
CA THR A 74 -2.25 -12.13 12.84
C THR A 74 -3.55 -12.27 12.04
N SER A 75 -4.37 -13.29 12.30
CA SER A 75 -5.53 -13.64 11.47
C SER A 75 -6.54 -12.50 11.35
N GLY A 76 -6.66 -11.65 12.38
CA GLY A 76 -7.58 -10.52 12.42
C GLY A 76 -7.16 -9.30 11.59
N PHE A 77 -5.89 -9.18 11.20
CA PHE A 77 -5.41 -7.97 10.51
C PHE A 77 -6.01 -7.82 9.11
N TRP A 78 -6.04 -8.90 8.34
CA TRP A 78 -6.59 -8.86 6.98
C TRP A 78 -8.07 -8.46 6.93
N PRO A 79 -9.01 -9.11 7.65
CA PRO A 79 -10.39 -8.64 7.71
C PRO A 79 -10.51 -7.22 8.27
N GLY A 80 -9.64 -6.81 9.19
CA GLY A 80 -9.59 -5.43 9.69
C GLY A 80 -9.28 -4.40 8.59
N ILE A 81 -8.30 -4.69 7.73
CA ILE A 81 -7.98 -3.85 6.56
C ILE A 81 -9.20 -3.71 5.64
N LEU A 82 -9.92 -4.82 5.39
CA LEU A 82 -11.12 -4.80 4.55
C LEU A 82 -12.26 -3.98 5.17
N TRP A 83 -12.44 -4.05 6.50
CA TRP A 83 -13.38 -3.18 7.21
C TRP A 83 -13.00 -1.69 7.09
N TYR A 84 -11.72 -1.35 7.24
CA TYR A 84 -11.26 0.03 7.05
C TYR A 84 -11.46 0.53 5.62
N LEU A 85 -11.29 -0.32 4.60
CA LEU A 85 -11.63 0.05 3.23
C LEU A 85 -13.13 0.31 3.06
N TYR A 86 -13.99 -0.54 3.62
CA TYR A 86 -15.44 -0.28 3.63
C TYR A 86 -15.79 1.02 4.34
N GLU A 87 -15.19 1.30 5.50
CA GLU A 87 -15.48 2.52 6.26
C GLU A 87 -15.14 3.80 5.48
N ASN A 88 -14.07 3.79 4.70
CA ASN A 88 -13.60 4.95 3.96
C ASN A 88 -14.26 5.10 2.58
N THR A 89 -14.61 3.99 1.91
CA THR A 89 -15.16 4.02 0.53
C THR A 89 -16.69 3.88 0.50
N LYS A 90 -17.28 3.25 1.51
CA LYS A 90 -18.67 2.77 1.55
C LYS A 90 -19.04 1.79 0.43
N ASP A 91 -18.07 1.18 -0.25
CA ASP A 91 -18.33 0.15 -1.25
C ASP A 91 -18.67 -1.19 -0.58
N ASN A 92 -19.83 -1.75 -0.93
CA ASN A 92 -20.31 -3.02 -0.40
C ASN A 92 -19.41 -4.21 -0.73
N MET A 93 -18.56 -4.15 -1.76
CA MET A 93 -17.61 -5.22 -2.05
C MET A 93 -16.65 -5.46 -0.88
N TRP A 94 -16.19 -4.37 -0.25
CA TRP A 94 -15.27 -4.43 0.88
C TRP A 94 -15.95 -5.00 2.11
N LYS A 95 -17.20 -4.61 2.35
CA LYS A 95 -18.03 -5.18 3.42
C LYS A 95 -18.20 -6.69 3.26
N VAL A 96 -18.59 -7.15 2.08
CA VAL A 96 -18.78 -8.58 1.80
C VAL A 96 -17.47 -9.35 1.98
N ALA A 97 -16.36 -8.82 1.47
CA ALA A 97 -15.05 -9.43 1.67
C ALA A 97 -14.66 -9.49 3.16
N ALA A 98 -14.87 -8.39 3.90
CA ALA A 98 -14.57 -8.31 5.32
C ALA A 98 -15.40 -9.32 6.13
N GLU A 99 -16.72 -9.39 5.92
CA GLU A 99 -17.61 -10.36 6.56
C GLU A 99 -17.16 -11.81 6.28
N ASN A 100 -16.80 -12.12 5.03
CA ASN A 100 -16.33 -13.44 4.65
C ASN A 100 -15.04 -13.87 5.37
N TYR A 101 -14.09 -12.95 5.60
CA TYR A 101 -12.87 -13.26 6.34
C TYR A 101 -13.07 -13.20 7.86
N THR A 102 -13.90 -12.29 8.37
CA THR A 102 -14.24 -12.23 9.81
C THR A 102 -14.93 -13.52 10.27
N GLN A 103 -15.78 -14.13 9.45
CA GLN A 103 -16.43 -15.40 9.79
C GLN A 103 -15.46 -16.59 9.83
N LYS A 104 -14.29 -16.48 9.21
CA LYS A 104 -13.31 -17.57 9.13
C LYS A 104 -12.35 -17.61 10.31
N ILE A 105 -12.14 -16.48 11.02
CA ILE A 105 -11.04 -16.31 11.98
C ILE A 105 -11.33 -16.75 13.40
#